data_AF-R6HXJ2-F1
#
_entry.id   AF-R6HXJ2-F1
#
_cell.length_a   1.000
_cell.length_b   1.000
_cell.length_c   1.000
_cell.angle_alpha   90.00
_cell.angle_beta   90.00
_cell.angle_gamma   90.00
#
_symmetry.space_group_name_H-M   'P 1'
#
loop_
_entity.id
_entity.type
_entity.pdbx_description
1 polymer ?
#
loop_
_entity_poly.entity_id
_entity_poly.type
_entity_poly.pdbx_seq_one_letter_code
_entity_poly.pdbx_strand_id
1 'polypeptide(L)'
;MKTMRSIGAFLRSAWQFVFCFRKVFLAIPVIVTAIVLACRNASVLPERVGLFLSTEGTFSLLVSRQQAVFGPLLVTGLSLIFMAASRKVFYPWLISVITLVLPFLIQLLNQFGF
;
A
#
# COMPACT_ATOMS: atom_id res chain seq x y z
N MET A 1 45.09 -8.88 -3.90
CA MET A 1 44.28 -9.82 -3.08
C MET A 1 43.65 -9.22 -1.81
N LYS A 2 44.27 -8.25 -1.11
CA LYS A 2 43.67 -7.59 0.09
C LYS A 2 42.38 -6.82 -0.20
N THR A 3 42.28 -6.15 -1.35
CA THR A 3 41.10 -5.38 -1.77
C THR A 3 39.85 -6.23 -1.98
N MET A 4 39.97 -7.42 -2.61
CA MET A 4 38.84 -8.35 -2.79
C MET A 4 38.25 -8.86 -1.46
N ARG A 5 39.10 -9.11 -0.45
CA ARG A 5 38.62 -9.51 0.90
C ARG A 5 37.90 -8.38 1.62
N SER A 6 38.35 -7.14 1.47
CA SER A 6 37.71 -5.96 2.05
C SER A 6 36.33 -5.70 1.44
N ILE A 7 36.21 -5.79 0.12
CA ILE A 7 34.94 -5.64 -0.60
C ILE A 7 33.94 -6.75 -0.20
N GLY A 8 34.41 -7.99 -0.06
CA GLY A 8 33.57 -9.10 0.41
C GLY A 8 33.06 -8.92 1.85
N ALA A 9 33.88 -8.38 2.75
CA ALA A 9 33.46 -8.06 4.12
C ALA A 9 32.44 -6.91 4.16
N PHE A 10 32.66 -5.87 3.35
CA PHE A 10 31.72 -4.76 3.20
C PHE A 10 30.37 -5.23 2.64
N LEU A 11 30.38 -6.04 1.57
CA LEU A 11 29.17 -6.64 0.99
C LEU A 11 28.42 -7.48 2.01
N ARG A 12 29.12 -8.30 2.81
CA ARG A 12 28.47 -9.10 3.86
C ARG A 12 27.84 -8.22 4.95
N SER A 13 28.54 -7.16 5.37
CA SER A 13 28.01 -6.20 6.35
C SER A 13 26.80 -5.43 5.81
N ALA A 14 26.87 -4.94 4.57
CA ALA A 14 25.77 -4.26 3.89
C ALA A 14 24.58 -5.19 3.68
N TRP A 15 24.82 -6.44 3.29
CA TRP A 15 23.76 -7.45 3.14
C TRP A 15 23.07 -7.74 4.47
N GLN A 16 23.84 -7.88 5.55
CA GLN A 16 23.31 -8.11 6.88
C GLN A 16 22.53 -6.90 7.41
N PHE A 17 22.96 -5.68 7.08
CA PHE A 17 22.22 -4.45 7.33
C PHE A 17 20.88 -4.43 6.59
N VAL A 18 20.88 -4.68 5.27
CA VAL A 18 19.64 -4.75 4.47
C VAL A 18 18.71 -5.84 4.99
N PHE A 19 19.25 -7.00 5.40
CA PHE A 19 18.45 -8.09 5.94
C PHE A 19 17.86 -7.75 7.32
N CYS A 20 18.60 -7.03 8.16
CA CYS A 20 18.14 -6.56 9.47
C CYS A 20 17.03 -5.51 9.31
N PHE A 21 17.21 -4.55 8.39
CA PHE A 21 16.25 -3.48 8.10
C PHE A 21 15.22 -3.82 7.03
N ARG A 22 15.16 -5.08 6.56
CA ARG A 22 14.26 -5.52 5.48
C ARG A 22 12.81 -5.09 5.68
N LYS A 23 12.35 -5.10 6.94
CA LYS A 23 11.00 -4.68 7.31
C LYS A 23 10.73 -3.22 6.98
N VAL A 24 11.70 -2.35 7.29
CA VAL A 24 11.62 -0.91 7.05
C VAL A 24 11.66 -0.64 5.55
N PHE A 25 12.59 -1.27 4.82
CA PHE A 25 12.69 -1.12 3.37
C PHE A 25 11.43 -1.56 2.61
N LEU A 26 10.78 -2.65 3.07
CA LEU A 26 9.53 -3.12 2.48
C LEU A 26 8.32 -2.26 2.87
N ALA A 27 8.33 -1.66 4.07
CA ALA A 27 7.22 -0.83 4.57
C ALA A 27 7.19 0.59 3.97
N ILE A 28 8.35 1.22 3.78
CA ILE A 28 8.47 2.59 3.22
C ILE A 28 7.67 2.77 1.91
N PRO A 29 7.85 1.96 0.86
CA PRO A 29 7.12 2.17 -0.40
C PRO A 29 5.61 2.02 -0.23
N VAL A 30 5.16 1.11 0.62
CA VAL A 30 3.74 0.91 0.95
C VAL A 30 3.17 2.14 1.66
N ILE A 31 3.89 2.69 2.63
CA ILE A 31 3.46 3.89 3.37
C ILE A 31 3.37 5.10 2.43
N VAL A 32 4.41 5.32 1.61
CA VAL A 32 4.46 6.45 0.67
C VAL A 32 3.31 6.35 -0.33
N THR A 33 3.10 5.18 -0.93
CA THR A 33 2.01 4.97 -1.89
C THR A 33 0.63 5.12 -1.25
N ALA A 34 0.43 4.60 -0.04
CA ALA A 34 -0.82 4.78 0.72
C ALA A 34 -1.16 6.25 0.95
N ILE A 35 -0.18 7.04 1.39
CA ILE A 35 -0.36 8.48 1.66
C ILE A 35 -0.65 9.23 0.36
N VAL A 36 0.13 8.98 -0.70
CA VAL A 36 -0.05 9.65 -1.99
C VAL A 36 -1.43 9.33 -2.57
N LEU A 37 -1.86 8.07 -2.54
CA LEU A 37 -3.21 7.68 -2.99
C LEU A 37 -4.30 8.32 -2.13
N ALA A 38 -4.13 8.36 -0.81
CA ALA A 38 -5.10 8.97 0.08
C ALA A 38 -5.27 10.47 -0.20
N CYS A 39 -4.17 11.20 -0.39
CA CYS A 39 -4.19 12.62 -0.74
C CYS A 39 -4.84 12.87 -2.11
N ARG A 40 -4.53 12.03 -3.12
CA ARG A 40 -5.17 12.12 -4.45
C ARG A 40 -6.65 11.80 -4.36
N ASN A 41 -7.03 10.73 -3.70
CA ASN A 41 -8.42 10.32 -3.59
C ASN A 41 -9.25 11.34 -2.78
N ALA A 42 -8.68 11.97 -1.75
CA ALA A 42 -9.35 13.04 -1.01
C ALA A 42 -9.65 14.27 -1.87
N SER A 43 -8.80 14.58 -2.86
CA SER A 43 -8.95 15.76 -3.73
C SER A 43 -9.76 15.47 -5.00
N VAL A 44 -9.70 14.25 -5.54
CA VAL A 44 -10.32 13.89 -6.82
C VAL A 44 -11.70 13.24 -6.65
N LEU A 45 -11.95 12.50 -5.56
CA LEU A 45 -13.22 11.79 -5.41
C LEU A 45 -14.38 12.72 -5.03
N PRO A 46 -15.58 12.50 -5.59
CA PRO A 46 -16.81 13.18 -5.17
C PRO A 46 -17.22 12.81 -3.74
N GLU A 47 -18.12 13.58 -3.12
CA GLU A 47 -18.58 13.35 -1.73
C GLU A 47 -19.16 11.94 -1.52
N ARG A 48 -19.81 11.38 -2.54
CA ARG A 48 -20.30 10.01 -2.58
C ARG A 48 -19.64 9.26 -3.71
N VAL A 49 -19.04 8.13 -3.36
CA VAL A 49 -18.26 7.26 -4.22
C VAL A 49 -19.06 6.00 -4.49
N GLY A 50 -19.28 5.71 -5.76
CA GLY A 50 -19.92 4.47 -6.17
C GLY A 50 -18.97 3.28 -6.00
N LEU A 51 -19.45 2.23 -5.35
CA LEU A 51 -18.82 0.91 -5.27
C LEU A 51 -19.72 -0.10 -5.97
N PHE A 52 -19.10 -0.91 -6.84
CA PHE A 52 -19.75 -1.90 -7.72
C PHE A 52 -20.66 -1.29 -8.79
N LEU A 53 -20.34 -1.56 -10.06
CA LEU A 53 -21.25 -1.28 -11.17
C LEU A 53 -22.35 -2.34 -11.18
N SER A 54 -23.61 -1.89 -11.15
CA SER A 54 -24.75 -2.71 -11.51
C SER A 54 -24.80 -2.91 -13.03
N THR A 55 -25.38 -4.00 -13.48
CA THR A 55 -25.67 -4.28 -14.90
C THR A 55 -26.57 -3.22 -15.55
N GLU A 56 -27.26 -2.40 -14.74
CA GLU A 56 -28.11 -1.28 -15.18
C GLU A 56 -27.36 0.03 -15.40
N GLY A 57 -26.02 0.05 -15.24
CA GLY A 57 -25.21 1.27 -15.38
C GLY A 57 -25.30 2.21 -14.16
N THR A 58 -25.90 1.76 -13.05
CA THR A 58 -25.99 2.49 -11.79
C THR A 58 -25.05 1.88 -10.74
N PHE A 59 -24.55 2.68 -9.80
CA PHE A 59 -23.74 2.17 -8.70
C PHE A 59 -24.62 1.51 -7.64
N SER A 60 -24.35 0.24 -7.32
CA SER A 60 -25.16 -0.52 -6.35
C SER A 60 -24.96 -0.09 -4.91
N LEU A 61 -23.82 0.51 -4.58
CA LEU A 61 -23.50 0.92 -3.22
C LEU A 61 -22.77 2.27 -3.23
N LEU A 62 -23.33 3.26 -2.55
CA LEU A 62 -22.74 4.60 -2.42
C LEU A 62 -22.10 4.75 -1.05
N VAL A 63 -20.80 5.02 -1.03
CA VAL A 63 -20.01 5.18 0.19
C VAL A 63 -19.50 6.61 0.29
N SER A 64 -19.37 7.13 1.51
CA SER A 64 -18.79 8.46 1.69
C SER A 64 -17.33 8.49 1.22
N ARG A 65 -16.90 9.63 0.67
CA ARG A 65 -15.50 9.87 0.31
C ARG A 65 -14.53 9.49 1.43
N GLN A 66 -14.88 9.85 2.66
CA GLN A 66 -14.06 9.57 3.84
C GLN A 66 -13.90 8.05 4.05
N GLN A 67 -14.98 7.27 3.99
CA GLN A 67 -14.88 5.82 4.13
C GLN A 67 -14.09 5.17 2.99
N ALA A 68 -14.25 5.65 1.75
CA ALA A 68 -13.50 5.15 0.59
C ALA A 68 -11.98 5.44 0.68
N VAL A 69 -11.60 6.56 1.32
CA VAL A 69 -10.19 6.94 1.52
C VAL A 69 -9.60 6.28 2.77
N PHE A 70 -10.28 6.36 3.91
CA PHE A 70 -9.76 5.89 5.19
C PHE A 70 -9.85 4.37 5.37
N GLY A 71 -10.81 3.69 4.72
CA GLY A 71 -10.96 2.23 4.80
C GLY A 71 -9.68 1.50 4.36
N PRO A 72 -9.21 1.69 3.12
CA PRO A 72 -7.96 1.10 2.65
C PRO A 72 -6.74 1.55 3.46
N LEU A 73 -6.72 2.80 3.94
CA LEU A 73 -5.63 3.35 4.75
C LEU A 73 -5.53 2.66 6.11
N LEU A 74 -6.67 2.40 6.77
CA LEU A 74 -6.73 1.66 8.03
C LEU A 74 -6.27 0.21 7.85
N VAL A 75 -6.74 -0.48 6.81
CA VAL A 75 -6.32 -1.87 6.53
C VAL A 75 -4.80 -1.92 6.26
N THR A 76 -4.28 -0.95 5.49
CA THR A 76 -2.85 -0.82 5.22
C THR A 76 -2.07 -0.54 6.51
N GLY A 77 -2.54 0.37 7.37
CA GLY A 77 -1.93 0.64 8.67
C GLY A 77 -1.89 -0.59 9.58
N LEU A 78 -3.00 -1.33 9.68
CA LEU A 78 -3.05 -2.58 10.44
C LEU A 78 -2.08 -3.63 9.89
N SER A 79 -1.99 -3.78 8.57
CA SER A 79 -1.05 -4.71 7.95
C SER A 79 0.42 -4.34 8.23
N LEU A 80 0.76 -3.05 8.27
CA LEU A 80 2.10 -2.58 8.64
C LEU A 80 2.42 -2.83 10.12
N ILE A 81 1.44 -2.65 11.01
CA ILE A 81 1.57 -3.00 12.44
C ILE A 81 1.83 -4.51 12.59
N PHE A 82 1.07 -5.35 11.88
CA PHE A 82 1.30 -6.79 11.88
C PHE A 82 2.66 -7.17 11.26
N MET A 83 3.13 -6.45 10.26
CA MET A 83 4.47 -6.62 9.68
C MET A 83 5.59 -6.30 10.69
N ALA A 84 5.39 -5.26 11.51
CA ALA A 84 6.30 -4.89 12.58
C ALA A 84 6.32 -5.97 13.68
N ALA A 85 5.14 -6.42 14.13
CA ALA A 85 4.98 -7.39 15.21
C ALA A 85 5.35 -8.85 14.81
N SER A 86 5.16 -9.24 13.55
CA SER A 86 5.35 -10.62 13.10
C SER A 86 6.80 -10.94 12.71
N ARG A 87 7.21 -12.19 12.92
CA ARG A 87 8.47 -12.73 12.34
C ARG A 87 8.36 -12.98 10.83
N LYS A 88 7.13 -13.18 10.32
CA LYS A 88 6.82 -13.41 8.89
C LYS A 88 6.40 -12.08 8.24
N VAL A 89 7.35 -11.45 7.56
CA VAL A 89 7.22 -10.10 6.98
C VAL A 89 6.48 -10.09 5.64
N PHE A 90 6.53 -11.21 4.91
CA PHE A 90 6.07 -11.28 3.53
C PHE A 90 4.54 -11.25 3.39
N TYR A 91 3.80 -11.96 4.25
CA TYR A 91 2.33 -12.02 4.15
C TYR A 91 1.65 -10.68 4.46
N PRO A 92 1.98 -9.97 5.56
CA PRO A 92 1.39 -8.66 5.82
C PRO A 92 1.76 -7.62 4.75
N TRP A 93 2.97 -7.69 4.22
CA TRP A 93 3.41 -6.84 3.11
C TRP A 93 2.65 -7.13 1.81
N LEU A 94 2.42 -8.40 1.47
CA LEU A 94 1.64 -8.74 0.28
C LEU A 94 0.19 -8.27 0.41
N ILE A 95 -0.41 -8.43 1.59
CA ILE A 95 -1.76 -7.93 1.88
C ILE A 95 -1.80 -6.42 1.73
N SER A 96 -0.81 -5.69 2.24
CA SER A 96 -0.75 -4.22 2.14
C SER A 96 -0.65 -3.73 0.70
N VAL A 97 0.12 -4.42 -0.13
CA VAL A 97 0.24 -4.13 -1.58
C VAL A 97 -1.09 -4.39 -2.29
N ILE A 98 -1.76 -5.52 -1.99
CA ILE A 98 -3.07 -5.84 -2.58
C ILE A 98 -4.14 -4.84 -2.12
N THR A 99 -4.12 -4.40 -0.86
CA THR A 99 -5.12 -3.44 -0.37
C THR A 99 -4.95 -2.05 -0.98
N LEU A 100 -3.75 -1.70 -1.44
CA LEU A 100 -3.50 -0.47 -2.21
C LEU A 100 -4.07 -0.49 -3.63
N VAL A 101 -4.37 -1.67 -4.17
CA VAL A 101 -5.04 -1.81 -5.47
C VAL A 101 -6.49 -1.29 -5.39
N LEU A 102 -7.15 -1.48 -4.25
CA LEU A 102 -8.53 -1.07 -4.04
C LEU A 102 -8.78 0.45 -4.19
N PRO A 103 -8.05 1.35 -3.50
CA PRO A 103 -8.21 2.79 -3.67
C PRO A 103 -7.85 3.27 -5.08
N PHE A 104 -6.97 2.57 -5.80
CA PHE A 104 -6.68 2.84 -7.20
C PHE A 104 -7.87 2.48 -8.10
N LEU A 105 -8.46 1.30 -7.93
CA LEU A 105 -9.65 0.89 -8.66
C LEU A 105 -10.83 1.82 -8.42
N ILE A 106 -11.04 2.28 -7.18
CA ILE A 106 -12.09 3.23 -6.83
C ILE A 106 -11.91 4.54 -7.61
N GLN A 107 -10.67 5.06 -7.65
CA GLN A 107 -10.34 6.25 -8.42
C GLN A 107 -10.65 6.05 -9.91
N LEU A 108 -10.25 4.91 -10.46
CA LEU A 108 -10.43 4.58 -11.88
C LEU A 108 -11.91 4.48 -12.23
N LEU A 109 -12.70 3.75 -11.44
CA LEU A 109 -14.15 3.60 -11.63
C LEU A 109 -14.90 4.93 -11.60
N ASN A 110 -14.49 5.87 -10.74
CA ASN A 110 -15.14 7.18 -10.63
C ASN A 110 -14.62 8.20 -11.65
N GLN A 111 -13.40 8.05 -12.17
CA GLN A 111 -12.88 8.89 -13.25
C GLN A 111 -13.43 8.51 -14.64
N PHE A 112 -13.61 7.21 -14.89
CA PHE A 112 -14.11 6.71 -16.17
C PHE A 112 -15.63 6.68 -16.28
N GLY A 113 -16.34 7.12 -15.23
CA GLY A 113 -17.77 7.44 -15.20
C GLY A 113 -18.61 6.80 -16.31
N PHE A 114 -19.04 5.56 -16.10
CA PHE A 114 -20.24 5.04 -16.74
C PHE A 114 -21.45 5.44 -15.89
#